data_AF-A0A940W0V5-F1
#
_entry.id   AF-A0A940W0V5-F1
#
_cell.length_a   1.000
_cell.length_b   1.000
_cell.length_c   1.000
_cell.angle_alpha   90.00
_cell.angle_beta   90.00
_cell.angle_gamma   90.00
#
_symmetry.space_group_name_H-M   'P 1'
#
loop_
_entity.id
_entity.type
_entity.pdbx_description
1 polymer ?
#
loop_
_entity_poly.entity_id
_entity_poly.type
_entity_poly.pdbx_seq_one_letter_code
_entity_poly.pdbx_strand_id
1 'polypeptide(L)'
;YEGLSIMNPLFLLGLITGGAVIYWFSGASCQAVTTGAYRAVEFIKKNIKLEGGGEKASVEDSKKVVEICTQYAQKGMFNIFLAVFFSTLAFACVNHYYFIGYLISIAIFGLYQAIFMANAGAAWDNAKKLVETELAMKGTELHAATVVGDTVGDPFKDTSSVAMNPIIKFTTLFGLLAVELAITLDPTVSHLLAAAFFLVSVVFVYRSFYGMRIKTDEA
;
A
#
# COMPACT_ATOMS: atom_id res chain seq x y z
N TYR A 1 1.41 23.00 -26.78
CA TYR A 1 0.20 22.90 -25.93
C TYR A 1 -0.70 21.73 -26.31
N GLU A 2 -0.73 21.26 -27.57
CA GLU A 2 -1.54 20.10 -27.97
C GLU A 2 -1.19 18.78 -27.23
N GLY A 3 0.06 18.61 -26.79
CA GLY A 3 0.51 17.41 -26.07
C GLY A 3 -0.13 17.19 -24.68
N LEU A 4 -0.70 18.23 -24.06
CA LEU A 4 -1.41 18.15 -22.78
C LEU A 4 -2.94 18.07 -22.95
N SER A 5 -3.42 17.99 -24.19
CA SER A 5 -4.84 17.75 -24.45
C SER A 5 -5.24 16.35 -23.95
N ILE A 6 -6.42 16.22 -23.37
CA ILE A 6 -7.01 14.90 -23.03
C ILE A 6 -7.20 14.04 -24.29
N MET A 7 -7.28 14.68 -25.47
CA MET A 7 -7.33 13.99 -26.75
C MET A 7 -5.97 13.40 -27.18
N ASN A 8 -4.87 13.73 -26.49
CA ASN A 8 -3.58 13.09 -26.71
C ASN A 8 -3.60 11.70 -26.06
N PRO A 9 -3.38 10.62 -26.83
CA PRO A 9 -3.49 9.25 -26.32
C PRO A 9 -2.47 8.92 -25.24
N LEU A 10 -1.25 9.47 -25.33
CA LEU A 10 -0.20 9.25 -24.33
C LEU A 10 -0.52 9.96 -23.02
N PHE A 11 -1.00 11.20 -23.09
CA PHE A 11 -1.42 11.93 -21.89
C PHE A 11 -2.60 11.24 -21.21
N LEU A 12 -3.62 10.82 -21.97
CA LEU A 12 -4.77 10.07 -21.46
C LEU A 12 -4.36 8.73 -20.84
N LEU A 13 -3.45 8.00 -21.48
CA LEU A 13 -2.90 6.76 -20.92
C LEU A 13 -2.16 7.02 -19.59
N GLY A 14 -1.44 8.14 -19.50
CA GLY A 14 -0.81 8.59 -18.26
C GLY A 14 -1.84 8.80 -17.15
N LEU A 15 -2.95 9.47 -17.46
CA LEU A 15 -4.03 9.70 -16.51
C LEU A 15 -4.63 8.38 -15.99
N ILE A 16 -4.90 7.42 -16.88
CA ILE A 16 -5.43 6.10 -16.47
C ILE A 16 -4.41 5.35 -15.61
N THR A 17 -3.13 5.39 -16.00
CA THR A 17 -2.07 4.66 -15.30
C THR A 17 -1.83 5.22 -13.90
N GLY A 18 -1.87 6.54 -13.70
CA GLY A 18 -1.72 7.15 -12.38
C GLY A 18 -2.79 6.68 -11.40
N GLY A 19 -4.05 6.61 -11.84
CA GLY A 19 -5.15 6.11 -11.02
C GLY A 19 -4.99 4.62 -10.71
N ALA A 20 -4.60 3.81 -11.70
CA ALA A 20 -4.33 2.39 -11.52
C ALA A 20 -3.22 2.14 -10.49
N VAL A 21 -2.14 2.93 -10.50
CA VAL A 21 -1.04 2.82 -9.53
C VAL A 21 -1.50 3.14 -8.10
N ILE A 22 -2.38 4.13 -7.89
CA ILE A 22 -2.94 4.43 -6.56
C ILE A 22 -3.75 3.26 -5.99
N TYR A 23 -4.61 2.66 -6.80
CA TYR A 23 -5.41 1.51 -6.36
C TYR A 23 -4.56 0.25 -6.17
N TRP A 24 -3.57 0.03 -7.04
CA TRP A 24 -2.57 -1.03 -6.84
C TRP A 24 -1.82 -0.82 -5.52
N PHE A 25 -1.34 0.39 -5.24
CA PHE A 25 -0.62 0.72 -4.02
C PHE A 25 -1.47 0.44 -2.78
N SER A 26 -2.72 0.91 -2.78
CA SER A 26 -3.68 0.69 -1.69
C SER A 26 -3.94 -0.80 -1.44
N GLY A 27 -4.08 -1.59 -2.51
CA GLY A 27 -4.25 -3.03 -2.40
C GLY A 27 -2.99 -3.73 -1.89
N ALA A 28 -1.82 -3.34 -2.38
CA ALA A 28 -0.53 -3.92 -2.01
C ALA A 28 -0.18 -3.64 -0.54
N SER A 29 -0.43 -2.42 -0.06
CA SER A 29 -0.22 -2.05 1.35
C SER A 29 -1.16 -2.81 2.28
N CYS A 30 -2.46 -2.88 1.94
CA CYS A 30 -3.42 -3.68 2.69
C CYS A 30 -3.02 -5.16 2.72
N GLN A 31 -2.63 -5.74 1.57
CA GLN A 31 -2.18 -7.13 1.49
C GLN A 31 -0.98 -7.40 2.41
N ALA A 32 -0.01 -6.48 2.48
CA ALA A 32 1.14 -6.61 3.35
C ALA A 32 0.74 -6.64 4.84
N VAL A 33 -0.16 -5.75 5.26
CA VAL A 33 -0.68 -5.71 6.63
C VAL A 33 -1.47 -6.97 6.96
N THR A 34 -2.41 -7.37 6.09
CA THR A 34 -3.25 -8.57 6.28
C THR A 34 -2.40 -9.83 6.42
N THR A 35 -1.34 -9.96 5.61
CA THR A 35 -0.43 -11.11 5.67
C THR A 35 0.33 -11.16 6.99
N GLY A 36 0.87 -10.02 7.44
CA GLY A 36 1.57 -9.93 8.72
C GLY A 36 0.64 -10.22 9.90
N ALA A 37 -0.56 -9.63 9.89
CA ALA A 37 -1.58 -9.83 10.92
C ALA A 37 -2.02 -11.30 11.00
N TYR A 38 -2.26 -11.95 9.86
CA TYR A 38 -2.65 -13.37 9.84
C TYR A 38 -1.60 -14.27 10.48
N ARG A 39 -0.32 -14.11 10.10
CA ARG A 39 0.78 -14.91 10.66
C ARG A 39 1.01 -14.63 12.14
N ALA A 40 0.83 -13.39 12.57
CA ALA A 40 0.87 -13.05 14.00
C ALA A 40 -0.26 -13.75 14.76
N VAL A 41 -1.49 -13.73 14.24
CA VAL A 41 -2.64 -14.40 14.85
C VAL A 41 -2.45 -15.92 14.89
N GLU A 42 -1.94 -16.54 13.84
CA GLU A 42 -1.60 -17.96 13.84
C GLU A 42 -0.56 -18.30 14.91
N PHE A 43 0.50 -17.49 15.03
CA PHE A 43 1.51 -17.68 16.07
C PHE A 43 0.89 -17.58 17.47
N ILE A 44 0.04 -16.57 17.71
CA ILE A 44 -0.66 -16.37 18.99
C ILE A 44 -1.52 -17.61 19.30
N LYS A 45 -2.34 -18.08 18.35
CA LYS A 45 -3.19 -19.27 18.53
C LYS A 45 -2.41 -20.54 18.85
N LYS A 46 -1.26 -20.74 18.19
CA LYS A 46 -0.44 -21.95 18.35
C LYS A 46 0.37 -21.94 19.65
N ASN A 47 0.88 -20.78 20.07
CA ASN A 47 1.91 -20.69 21.13
C ASN A 47 1.44 -20.01 22.42
N ILE A 48 0.46 -19.10 22.37
CA ILE A 48 -0.01 -18.36 23.55
C ILE A 48 -1.31 -19.02 24.05
N LYS A 49 -1.18 -19.89 25.05
CA LYS A 49 -2.30 -20.49 25.76
C LYS A 49 -2.43 -19.85 27.14
N LEU A 50 -3.46 -19.04 27.34
CA LEU A 50 -3.74 -18.36 28.61
C LEU A 50 -4.39 -19.29 29.66
N GLU A 51 -4.49 -20.59 29.38
CA GLU A 51 -5.21 -21.59 30.19
C GLU A 51 -4.59 -21.88 31.57
N GLY A 52 -3.47 -21.25 31.93
CA GLY A 52 -2.78 -21.41 33.22
C GLY A 52 -3.00 -20.32 34.26
N GLY A 53 -3.92 -19.35 34.04
CA GLY A 53 -4.19 -18.27 35.00
C GLY A 53 -3.21 -17.09 34.94
N GLY A 54 -2.37 -17.00 33.92
CA GLY A 54 -1.54 -15.82 33.65
C GLY A 54 -2.33 -14.77 32.88
N GLU A 55 -2.49 -13.57 33.45
CA GLU A 55 -3.14 -12.42 32.79
C GLU A 55 -2.37 -11.91 31.55
N LYS A 56 -1.13 -12.38 31.32
CA LYS A 56 -0.21 -11.82 30.32
C LYS A 56 0.62 -12.91 29.61
N ALA A 57 0.87 -12.70 28.32
CA ALA A 57 1.80 -13.51 27.54
C ALA A 57 3.24 -13.33 28.05
N SER A 58 4.09 -14.34 27.81
CA SER A 58 5.51 -14.22 28.13
C SER A 58 6.16 -13.10 27.31
N VAL A 59 7.21 -12.47 27.87
CA VAL A 59 7.98 -11.45 27.15
C VAL A 59 8.63 -12.04 25.89
N GLU A 60 9.00 -13.31 25.92
CA GLU A 60 9.59 -14.01 24.78
C GLU A 60 8.59 -14.18 23.64
N ASP A 61 7.37 -14.64 23.92
CA ASP A 61 6.33 -14.81 22.90
C ASP A 61 5.88 -13.46 22.33
N SER A 62 5.82 -12.43 23.18
CA SER A 62 5.54 -11.06 22.75
C SER A 62 6.62 -10.55 21.78
N LYS A 63 7.90 -10.82 22.05
CA LYS A 63 9.00 -10.48 21.13
C LYS A 63 8.89 -11.20 19.80
N LYS A 64 8.52 -12.49 19.79
CA LYS A 64 8.32 -13.27 18.56
C LYS A 64 7.18 -12.70 17.70
N VAL A 65 6.07 -12.28 18.31
CA VAL A 65 4.97 -11.61 17.58
C VAL A 65 5.46 -10.31 16.92
N VAL A 66 6.21 -9.47 17.66
CA VAL A 66 6.78 -8.23 17.14
C VAL A 66 7.77 -8.50 15.99
N GLU A 67 8.60 -9.52 16.11
CA GLU A 67 9.53 -9.94 15.06
C GLU A 67 8.80 -10.33 13.78
N ILE A 68 7.75 -11.17 13.89
CA ILE A 68 6.92 -11.57 12.75
C ILE A 68 6.36 -10.33 12.06
N CYS A 69 5.69 -9.44 12.79
CA CYS A 69 5.14 -8.21 12.23
C CYS A 69 6.20 -7.35 11.53
N THR A 70 7.38 -7.23 12.13
CA THR A 70 8.50 -6.43 11.59
C THR A 70 9.01 -7.00 10.27
N GLN A 71 9.25 -8.30 10.20
CA GLN A 71 9.76 -8.94 8.98
C GLN A 71 8.79 -8.80 7.80
N TYR A 72 7.48 -8.97 8.04
CA TYR A 72 6.48 -8.85 6.96
C TYR A 72 6.23 -7.40 6.55
N ALA A 73 6.25 -6.46 7.50
CA ALA A 73 6.17 -5.03 7.20
C ALA A 73 7.36 -4.58 6.31
N GLN A 74 8.58 -5.01 6.64
CA GLN A 74 9.78 -4.69 5.86
C GLN A 74 9.74 -5.29 4.46
N LYS A 75 9.34 -6.56 4.32
CA LYS A 75 9.19 -7.22 3.00
C LYS A 75 8.15 -6.52 2.13
N GLY A 76 6.99 -6.16 2.71
CA GLY A 76 5.94 -5.42 2.03
C GLY A 76 6.42 -4.06 1.54
N MET A 77 7.02 -3.27 2.44
CA MET A 77 7.59 -1.95 2.14
C MET A 77 8.62 -2.03 1.00
N PHE A 78 9.53 -3.01 1.04
CA PHE A 78 10.56 -3.19 0.02
C PHE A 78 9.98 -3.48 -1.36
N ASN A 79 8.99 -4.38 -1.45
CA ASN A 79 8.32 -4.69 -2.73
C ASN A 79 7.62 -3.45 -3.29
N ILE A 80 6.86 -2.73 -2.45
CA ILE A 80 6.11 -1.55 -2.87
C ILE A 80 7.05 -0.44 -3.33
N PHE A 81 8.11 -0.16 -2.56
CA PHE A 81 9.09 0.86 -2.89
C PHE A 81 9.75 0.60 -4.25
N LEU A 82 10.24 -0.62 -4.49
CA LEU A 82 10.90 -0.94 -5.76
C LEU A 82 9.94 -0.92 -6.94
N ALA A 83 8.70 -1.37 -6.76
CA ALA A 83 7.68 -1.25 -7.80
C ALA A 83 7.46 0.22 -8.21
N VAL A 84 7.27 1.13 -7.24
CA VAL A 84 7.07 2.57 -7.50
C VAL A 84 8.33 3.24 -8.05
N PHE A 85 9.50 2.89 -7.53
CA PHE A 85 10.79 3.43 -7.97
C PHE A 85 11.03 3.12 -9.45
N PHE A 86 10.95 1.83 -9.82
CA PHE A 86 11.17 1.41 -11.19
C PHE A 86 10.03 1.79 -12.13
N SER A 87 8.77 1.84 -11.67
CA SER A 87 7.68 2.34 -12.51
C SER A 87 7.88 3.82 -12.85
N THR A 88 8.29 4.63 -11.87
CA THR A 88 8.53 6.06 -12.09
C THR A 88 9.64 6.30 -13.12
N LEU A 89 10.75 5.57 -13.01
CA LEU A 89 11.83 5.60 -14.01
C LEU A 89 11.35 5.14 -15.38
N ALA A 90 10.66 3.99 -15.43
CA ALA A 90 10.13 3.45 -16.68
C ALA A 90 9.25 4.47 -17.39
N PHE A 91 8.30 5.06 -16.66
CA PHE A 91 7.31 5.97 -17.21
C PHE A 91 7.93 7.28 -17.68
N ALA A 92 8.93 7.80 -16.97
CA ALA A 92 9.68 8.98 -17.40
C ALA A 92 10.43 8.74 -18.72
N CYS A 93 11.02 7.54 -18.90
CA CYS A 93 11.75 7.14 -20.11
C CYS A 93 10.85 6.79 -21.31
N VAL A 94 9.54 6.56 -21.12
CA VAL A 94 8.62 6.29 -22.24
C VAL A 94 8.32 7.57 -23.01
N ASN A 95 7.73 8.57 -22.35
CA ASN A 95 7.32 9.81 -22.98
C ASN A 95 6.95 10.85 -21.90
N HIS A 96 7.38 12.09 -22.08
CA HIS A 96 7.15 13.15 -21.10
C HIS A 96 5.66 13.53 -20.95
N TYR A 97 4.84 13.51 -22.02
CA TYR A 97 3.41 13.79 -21.89
C TYR A 97 2.67 12.68 -21.15
N TYR A 98 3.01 11.41 -21.42
CA TYR A 98 2.52 10.28 -20.64
C TYR A 98 2.89 10.44 -19.16
N PHE A 99 4.15 10.77 -18.87
CA PHE A 99 4.61 10.94 -17.50
C PHE A 99 3.92 12.10 -16.77
N ILE A 100 3.69 13.24 -17.44
CA ILE A 100 2.94 14.37 -16.87
C ILE A 100 1.51 13.95 -16.53
N GLY A 101 0.83 13.22 -17.43
CA GLY A 101 -0.51 12.67 -17.16
C GLY A 101 -0.51 11.74 -15.95
N TYR A 102 0.50 10.87 -15.84
CA TYR A 102 0.70 10.00 -14.68
C TYR A 102 0.85 10.79 -13.37
N LEU A 103 1.68 11.83 -13.35
CA LEU A 103 1.89 12.67 -12.16
C LEU A 103 0.65 13.46 -11.73
N ILE A 104 -0.13 13.97 -12.69
CA ILE A 104 -1.39 14.67 -12.38
C ILE A 104 -2.38 13.67 -11.76
N SER A 105 -2.51 12.50 -12.37
CA SER A 105 -3.47 11.50 -11.92
C SER A 105 -3.11 10.88 -10.57
N ILE A 106 -1.85 10.54 -10.32
CA ILE A 106 -1.42 10.00 -9.03
C ILE A 106 -1.71 10.99 -7.88
N ALA A 107 -1.58 12.30 -8.13
CA ALA A 107 -1.91 13.32 -7.14
C ALA A 107 -3.42 13.42 -6.88
N ILE A 108 -4.24 13.44 -7.93
CA ILE A 108 -5.70 13.56 -7.80
C ILE A 108 -6.30 12.31 -7.16
N PHE A 109 -6.06 11.14 -7.75
CA PHE A 109 -6.59 9.88 -7.22
C PHE A 109 -6.02 9.59 -5.83
N GLY A 110 -4.73 9.86 -5.63
CA GLY A 110 -4.07 9.64 -4.35
C GLY A 110 -4.65 10.52 -3.24
N LEU A 111 -4.93 11.79 -3.51
CA LEU A 111 -5.56 12.68 -2.52
C LEU A 111 -6.93 12.16 -2.07
N TYR A 112 -7.82 11.87 -3.01
CA TYR A 112 -9.17 11.41 -2.67
C TYR A 112 -9.16 10.03 -2.02
N GLN A 113 -8.29 9.13 -2.49
CA GLN A 113 -8.13 7.80 -1.90
C GLN A 113 -7.58 7.88 -0.48
N ALA A 114 -6.60 8.77 -0.22
CA ALA A 114 -6.05 8.96 1.12
C ALA A 114 -7.12 9.47 2.11
N ILE A 115 -7.89 10.49 1.70
CA ILE A 115 -8.98 11.05 2.52
C ILE A 115 -10.04 9.98 2.80
N PHE A 116 -10.45 9.23 1.77
CA PHE A 116 -11.43 8.15 1.90
C PHE A 116 -10.96 7.10 2.91
N MET A 117 -9.75 6.58 2.75
CA MET A 117 -9.23 5.52 3.60
C MET A 117 -9.03 5.99 5.06
N ALA A 118 -8.51 7.21 5.25
CA ALA A 118 -8.34 7.79 6.59
C ALA A 118 -9.69 7.94 7.31
N ASN A 119 -10.69 8.55 6.65
CA ASN A 119 -11.99 8.81 7.24
C ASN A 119 -12.79 7.53 7.47
N ALA A 120 -12.77 6.58 6.53
CA ALA A 120 -13.47 5.31 6.67
C ALA A 120 -12.93 4.50 7.86
N GLY A 121 -11.60 4.35 7.96
CA GLY A 121 -11.00 3.63 9.08
C GLY A 121 -11.22 4.34 10.42
N ALA A 122 -11.09 5.67 10.48
CA ALA A 122 -11.36 6.43 11.70
C ALA A 122 -12.84 6.36 12.13
N ALA A 123 -13.78 6.32 11.18
CA ALA A 123 -15.20 6.16 11.48
C ALA A 123 -15.49 4.80 12.14
N TRP A 124 -14.89 3.71 11.64
CA TRP A 124 -15.04 2.39 12.27
C TRP A 124 -14.43 2.33 13.66
N ASP A 125 -13.27 2.93 13.90
CA ASP A 125 -12.66 2.99 15.23
C ASP A 125 -13.53 3.79 16.21
N ASN A 126 -14.02 4.96 15.78
CA ASN A 126 -14.90 5.79 16.60
C ASN A 126 -16.24 5.10 16.90
N ALA A 127 -16.80 4.36 15.94
CA ALA A 127 -18.00 3.57 16.16
C ALA A 127 -17.76 2.46 17.21
N LYS A 128 -16.61 1.77 17.16
CA LYS A 128 -16.19 0.82 18.20
C LYS A 128 -16.04 1.52 19.55
N LYS A 129 -15.40 2.68 19.61
CA LYS A 129 -15.22 3.45 20.85
C LYS A 129 -16.54 3.86 21.48
N LEU A 130 -17.52 4.31 20.67
CA LEU A 130 -18.87 4.63 21.13
C LEU A 130 -19.53 3.44 21.85
N VAL A 131 -19.44 2.25 21.26
CA VAL A 131 -19.97 1.00 21.87
C VAL A 131 -19.23 0.64 23.15
N GLU A 132 -17.92 0.84 23.20
CA GLU A 132 -17.07 0.54 24.35
C GLU A 132 -17.27 1.47 25.54
N THR A 133 -17.55 2.76 25.30
CA THR A 133 -17.54 3.80 26.34
C THR A 133 -18.93 4.33 26.67
N GLU A 134 -19.71 4.76 25.66
CA GLU A 134 -21.00 5.42 25.90
C GLU A 134 -22.12 4.41 26.11
N LEU A 135 -22.09 3.31 25.37
CA LEU A 135 -23.09 2.26 25.46
C LEU A 135 -22.72 1.17 26.48
N ALA A 136 -21.46 1.12 26.92
CA ALA A 136 -20.93 0.11 27.84
C ALA A 136 -21.23 -1.35 27.44
N MET A 137 -21.31 -1.63 26.13
CA MET A 137 -21.73 -2.92 25.58
C MET A 137 -20.56 -3.84 25.20
N LYS A 138 -19.45 -3.79 25.95
CA LYS A 138 -18.29 -4.68 25.68
C LYS A 138 -18.67 -6.15 25.81
N GLY A 139 -18.17 -6.98 24.89
CA GLY A 139 -18.44 -8.42 24.86
C GLY A 139 -19.81 -8.82 24.29
N THR A 140 -20.63 -7.86 23.85
CA THR A 140 -21.86 -8.15 23.10
C THR A 140 -21.58 -8.46 21.64
N GLU A 141 -22.56 -9.04 20.92
CA GLU A 141 -22.47 -9.23 19.47
C GLU A 141 -22.26 -7.92 18.71
N LEU A 142 -22.85 -6.81 19.20
CA LEU A 142 -22.63 -5.48 18.63
C LEU A 142 -21.17 -5.04 18.76
N HIS A 143 -20.55 -5.27 19.92
CA HIS A 143 -19.12 -4.96 20.10
C HIS A 143 -18.23 -5.83 19.22
N ALA A 144 -18.54 -7.12 19.08
CA ALA A 144 -17.81 -7.99 18.16
C ALA A 144 -17.90 -7.49 16.70
N ALA A 145 -19.07 -7.04 16.25
CA ALA A 145 -19.25 -6.49 14.92
C ALA A 145 -18.45 -5.20 14.69
N THR A 146 -18.42 -4.28 15.67
CA THR A 146 -17.64 -3.04 15.54
C THR A 146 -16.13 -3.27 15.63
N VAL A 147 -15.68 -4.29 16.38
CA VAL A 147 -14.28 -4.73 16.37
C VAL A 147 -13.89 -5.26 15.00
N VAL A 148 -14.73 -6.07 14.34
CA VAL A 148 -14.46 -6.51 12.95
C VAL A 148 -14.33 -5.30 12.02
N GLY A 149 -15.23 -4.32 12.11
CA GLY A 149 -15.16 -3.09 11.32
C GLY A 149 -13.85 -2.32 11.53
N ASP A 150 -13.42 -2.15 12.78
CA ASP A 150 -12.15 -1.48 13.10
C ASP A 150 -10.94 -2.24 12.55
N THR A 151 -10.92 -3.58 12.69
CA THR A 151 -9.81 -4.39 12.13
C THR A 151 -9.71 -4.34 10.61
N VAL A 152 -10.84 -4.13 9.90
CA VAL A 152 -10.86 -3.86 8.45
C VAL A 152 -10.35 -2.43 8.16
N GLY A 153 -10.62 -1.48 9.05
CA GLY A 153 -10.21 -0.08 8.96
C GLY A 153 -8.75 0.20 9.33
N ASP A 154 -8.08 -0.64 10.12
CA ASP A 154 -6.70 -0.42 10.56
C ASP A 154 -5.70 -0.31 9.38
N PRO A 155 -5.69 -1.21 8.38
CA PRO A 155 -4.82 -1.04 7.21
C PRO A 155 -5.14 0.23 6.39
N PHE A 156 -6.37 0.74 6.48
CA PHE A 156 -6.81 1.93 5.77
C PHE A 156 -6.27 3.20 6.45
N LYS A 157 -6.56 3.39 7.74
CA LYS A 157 -6.23 4.62 8.46
C LYS A 157 -4.77 4.70 8.89
N ASP A 158 -4.11 3.58 9.20
CA ASP A 158 -2.76 3.60 9.80
C ASP A 158 -1.64 3.27 8.82
N THR A 159 -1.96 2.65 7.68
CA THR A 159 -0.95 2.26 6.69
C THR A 159 -1.17 2.95 5.35
N SER A 160 -2.25 2.63 4.67
CA SER A 160 -2.43 2.97 3.24
C SER A 160 -2.67 4.47 3.04
N SER A 161 -3.55 5.08 3.84
CA SER A 161 -3.85 6.51 3.74
C SER A 161 -2.64 7.39 4.10
N VAL A 162 -1.97 7.08 5.20
CA VAL A 162 -0.79 7.81 5.70
C VAL A 162 0.36 7.72 4.71
N ALA A 163 0.60 6.55 4.12
CA ALA A 163 1.68 6.32 3.18
C ALA A 163 1.43 6.92 1.78
N MET A 164 0.18 7.26 1.45
CA MET A 164 -0.18 7.84 0.15
C MET A 164 0.54 9.17 -0.12
N ASN A 165 0.59 10.06 0.88
CA ASN A 165 1.23 11.37 0.72
C ASN A 165 2.75 11.28 0.46
N PRO A 166 3.53 10.47 1.23
CA PRO A 166 4.91 10.17 0.88
C PRO A 166 5.10 9.60 -0.53
N ILE A 167 4.22 8.69 -0.98
CA ILE A 167 4.31 8.11 -2.34
C ILE A 167 4.07 9.15 -3.42
N ILE A 168 3.06 10.01 -3.28
CA ILE A 168 2.80 11.10 -4.23
C ILE A 168 3.99 12.05 -4.27
N LYS A 169 4.47 12.51 -3.11
CA LYS A 169 5.61 13.45 -3.02
C LYS A 169 6.90 12.83 -3.56
N PHE A 170 7.17 11.58 -3.22
CA PHE A 170 8.32 10.86 -3.76
C PHE A 170 8.23 10.78 -5.28
N THR A 171 7.12 10.26 -5.82
CA THR A 171 6.93 10.07 -7.27
C THR A 171 7.04 11.37 -8.05
N THR A 172 6.52 12.48 -7.50
CA THR A 172 6.57 13.80 -8.13
C THR A 172 7.97 14.42 -8.08
N LEU A 173 8.61 14.46 -6.90
CA LEU A 173 9.95 15.04 -6.74
C LEU A 173 11.03 14.21 -7.45
N PHE A 174 11.02 12.89 -7.27
CA PHE A 174 11.91 11.98 -7.98
C PHE A 174 11.60 11.96 -9.47
N GLY A 175 10.33 12.09 -9.85
CA GLY A 175 9.88 12.11 -11.23
C GLY A 175 10.46 13.26 -12.05
N LEU A 176 10.63 14.44 -11.45
CA LEU A 176 11.29 15.57 -12.12
C LEU A 176 12.73 15.22 -12.52
N LEU A 177 13.49 14.60 -11.62
CA LEU A 177 14.85 14.13 -11.88
C LEU A 177 14.87 13.03 -12.94
N ALA A 178 13.90 12.10 -12.89
CA ALA A 178 13.78 11.01 -13.85
C ALA A 178 13.48 11.52 -15.27
N VAL A 179 12.64 12.55 -15.40
CA VAL A 179 12.33 13.17 -16.71
C VAL A 179 13.54 13.92 -17.27
N GLU A 180 14.27 14.66 -16.44
CA GLU A 180 15.49 15.34 -16.87
C GLU A 180 16.52 14.35 -17.41
N LEU A 181 16.71 13.22 -16.72
CA LEU A 181 17.51 12.11 -17.21
C LEU A 181 16.96 11.55 -18.54
N ALA A 182 15.66 11.30 -18.63
CA ALA A 182 15.05 10.71 -19.81
C ALA A 182 15.18 11.57 -21.08
N ILE A 183 15.15 12.91 -20.93
CA ILE A 183 15.25 13.86 -22.05
C ILE A 183 16.70 14.02 -22.54
N THR A 184 17.69 13.80 -21.67
CA THR A 184 19.11 13.93 -22.02
C THR A 184 19.70 12.69 -22.71
N LEU A 185 19.02 11.55 -22.60
CA LEU A 185 19.44 10.29 -23.19
C LEU A 185 19.06 10.19 -24.68
N ASP A 186 19.82 9.39 -25.43
CA ASP A 186 19.42 8.99 -26.78
C ASP A 186 18.06 8.28 -26.74
N PRO A 187 17.13 8.56 -27.68
CA PRO A 187 15.79 7.97 -27.68
C PRO A 187 15.79 6.43 -27.63
N THR A 188 16.75 5.79 -28.31
CA THR A 188 16.86 4.32 -28.32
C THR A 188 17.24 3.80 -26.95
N VAL A 189 18.21 4.44 -26.30
CA VAL A 189 18.66 4.10 -24.95
C VAL A 189 17.54 4.34 -23.94
N SER A 190 16.83 5.47 -24.05
CA SER A 190 15.71 5.81 -23.18
C SER A 190 14.61 4.75 -23.26
N HIS A 191 14.20 4.33 -24.46
CA HIS A 191 13.19 3.29 -24.62
C HIS A 191 13.65 1.89 -24.15
N LEU A 192 14.94 1.55 -24.32
CA LEU A 192 15.50 0.30 -23.78
C LEU A 192 15.47 0.30 -22.25
N LEU A 193 15.85 1.40 -21.62
CA LEU A 193 15.77 1.57 -20.16
C LEU A 193 14.32 1.55 -19.68
N ALA A 194 13.40 2.18 -20.41
CA ALA A 194 11.98 2.15 -20.10
C ALA A 194 11.45 0.71 -20.02
N ALA A 195 11.78 -0.12 -21.02
CA ALA A 195 11.39 -1.53 -21.04
C ALA A 195 12.03 -2.32 -19.88
N ALA A 196 13.32 -2.13 -19.64
CA ALA A 196 14.04 -2.80 -18.57
C ALA A 196 13.46 -2.46 -17.18
N PHE A 197 13.28 -1.18 -16.88
CA PHE A 197 12.69 -0.73 -15.62
C PHE A 197 11.24 -1.17 -15.46
N PHE A 198 10.46 -1.16 -16.55
CA PHE A 198 9.08 -1.62 -16.51
C PHE A 198 9.00 -3.12 -16.15
N LEU A 199 9.84 -3.96 -16.75
CA LEU A 199 9.90 -5.39 -16.41
C LEU A 199 10.25 -5.62 -14.94
N VAL A 200 11.22 -4.88 -14.41
CA VAL A 200 11.57 -4.95 -12.98
C VAL A 200 10.40 -4.51 -12.10
N SER A 201 9.73 -3.41 -12.46
CA SER A 201 8.55 -2.93 -11.72
C SER A 201 7.43 -3.98 -11.70
N VAL A 202 7.12 -4.60 -12.85
CA VAL A 202 6.09 -5.66 -12.95
C VAL A 202 6.42 -6.85 -12.06
N VAL A 203 7.70 -7.24 -11.95
CA VAL A 203 8.12 -8.30 -11.02
C VAL A 203 7.79 -7.92 -9.58
N PHE A 204 8.02 -6.67 -9.16
CA PHE A 204 7.71 -6.22 -7.80
C PHE A 204 6.21 -6.01 -7.55
N VAL A 205 5.45 -5.57 -8.56
CA VAL A 205 3.98 -5.55 -8.57
C VAL A 205 3.41 -6.96 -8.36
N TYR A 206 3.97 -7.96 -9.05
CA TYR A 206 3.57 -9.35 -8.86
C TYR A 206 3.93 -9.84 -7.45
N ARG A 207 5.15 -9.57 -6.99
CA ARG A 207 5.62 -9.97 -5.64
C ARG A 207 4.79 -9.36 -4.52
N SER A 208 4.30 -8.12 -4.68
CA SER A 208 3.52 -7.45 -3.64
C SER A 208 2.20 -8.17 -3.32
N PHE A 209 1.62 -8.89 -4.29
CA PHE A 209 0.40 -9.68 -4.10
C PHE A 209 0.67 -11.18 -3.95
N TYR A 210 1.39 -11.78 -4.89
CA TYR A 210 1.55 -13.23 -4.96
C TYR A 210 2.70 -13.73 -4.11
N GLY A 211 3.78 -12.95 -3.98
CA GLY A 211 4.90 -13.28 -3.10
C GLY A 211 4.56 -13.12 -1.61
N MET A 212 3.54 -12.30 -1.31
CA MET A 212 3.05 -12.04 0.04
C MET A 212 1.78 -12.83 0.38
N ARG A 213 1.27 -13.71 -0.50
CA ARG A 213 0.06 -14.46 -0.20
C ARG A 213 0.27 -15.40 0.99
N ILE A 214 -0.76 -15.50 1.82
CA ILE A 214 -0.87 -16.54 2.83
C ILE A 214 -1.01 -17.86 2.08
N LYS A 215 -0.09 -18.80 2.30
CA LYS A 215 -0.17 -20.12 1.68
C LYS A 215 -1.16 -20.97 2.46
N THR A 216 -2.11 -21.57 1.76
CA THR A 216 -3.15 -22.42 2.34
C THR A 216 -2.60 -23.64 3.07
N ASP A 217 -1.38 -24.07 2.72
CA ASP A 217 -0.72 -25.23 3.33
C ASP A 217 -0.12 -24.94 4.73
N GLU A 218 -0.08 -23.68 5.16
CA GLU A 218 0.42 -23.27 6.49
C GLU A 218 -0.72 -23.02 7.51
N ALA A 219 -1.98 -23.05 7.06
CA ALA A 219 -3.20 -22.72 7.81
C ALA A 219 -3.81 -23.90 8.58
#